data_AF-A0A7L1ZJQ4-F1
#
_entry.id   AF-A0A7L1ZJQ4-F1
#
_cell.length_a   1.000
_cell.length_b   1.000
_cell.length_c   1.000
_cell.angle_alpha   90.00
_cell.angle_beta   90.00
_cell.angle_gamma   90.00
#
_symmetry.space_group_name_H-M   'P 1'
#
loop_
_entity.id
_entity.type
_entity.pdbx_description
1 polymer ?
#
loop_
_entity_poly.entity_id
_entity_poly.type
_entity_poly.pdbx_seq_one_letter_code
_entity_poly.pdbx_strand_id
1 'polypeptide(L)'
;RRIEDCLPLLEDSPSKRFSPSKRKQYYINKAIRNSDLIPRAKGRKSLQRLENTRYLMTLLEQDDCGSDEGELTHSATPSIFTEACNNETYVEIWNDFMNRSGEEQERVLLYLEEEARKKHRRKLPVKNEDKWKELPAYTPQECFQRISRRLRATLKRGRIPMGTLEGLEEELLAFFSVTPHSVYTALMDNSFERLLLHALCQYMDLVSASSDIEGKRQMKVSNKHRVFLPPELLLSDYLEQMS
;
A
#
# COMPACT_ATOMS: atom_id res chain seq x y z
N ARG A 1 22.48 -35.78 66.32
CA ARG A 1 21.82 -35.79 64.99
C ARG A 1 20.47 -35.13 65.15
N ARG A 2 20.27 -33.92 64.61
CA ARG A 2 18.96 -33.27 64.52
C ARG A 2 18.47 -33.37 63.08
N ILE A 3 17.16 -33.53 62.92
CA ILE A 3 16.45 -33.94 61.70
C ILE A 3 16.31 -32.77 60.69
N GLU A 4 17.04 -31.67 60.91
CA GLU A 4 16.86 -30.40 60.20
C GLU A 4 17.68 -30.30 58.90
N ASP A 5 18.61 -31.23 58.64
CA ASP A 5 19.52 -31.20 57.48
C ASP A 5 19.05 -32.01 56.25
N CYS A 6 17.82 -32.57 56.26
CA CYS A 6 17.33 -33.46 55.20
C CYS A 6 16.11 -32.97 54.40
N LEU A 7 15.76 -31.67 54.46
CA LEU A 7 14.68 -31.14 53.61
C LEU A 7 15.23 -30.12 52.60
N PRO A 8 14.91 -30.24 51.30
CA PRO A 8 15.26 -29.21 50.34
C PRO A 8 14.61 -27.89 50.75
N LEU A 9 15.42 -26.83 50.79
CA LEU A 9 14.98 -25.45 50.95
C LEU A 9 13.82 -25.20 49.98
N LEU A 10 12.62 -24.98 50.53
CA LEU A 10 11.49 -24.48 49.76
C LEU A 10 11.92 -23.13 49.19
N GLU A 11 12.14 -23.09 47.88
CA GLU A 11 12.38 -21.85 47.16
C GLU A 11 11.32 -20.82 47.56
N ASP A 12 11.82 -19.71 48.09
CA ASP A 12 11.04 -18.57 48.55
C ASP A 12 9.94 -18.24 47.55
N SER A 13 8.70 -18.34 48.03
CA SER A 13 7.54 -17.95 47.24
C SER A 13 7.64 -16.45 46.97
N PRO A 14 7.77 -15.96 45.73
CA PRO A 14 7.83 -14.53 45.49
C PRO A 14 6.40 -14.01 45.64
N SER A 15 6.04 -13.66 46.87
CA SER A 15 4.85 -12.90 47.22
C SER A 15 5.01 -11.44 46.76
N LYS A 16 5.39 -11.23 45.50
CA LYS A 16 5.20 -9.95 44.82
C LYS A 16 3.72 -9.86 44.48
N ARG A 17 3.03 -8.91 45.09
CA ARG A 17 1.61 -8.60 44.87
C ARG A 17 1.38 -8.20 43.41
N PHE A 18 1.25 -9.18 42.54
CA PHE A 18 0.80 -8.98 41.17
C PHE A 18 -0.71 -8.76 41.19
N SER A 19 -1.22 -7.88 40.31
CA SER A 19 -2.65 -7.80 40.05
C SER A 19 -3.17 -9.20 39.66
N PRO A 20 -4.43 -9.54 39.96
CA PRO A 20 -4.99 -10.87 39.65
C PRO A 20 -4.79 -11.28 38.18
N SER A 21 -4.85 -10.30 37.26
CA SER A 21 -4.56 -10.47 35.84
C SER A 21 -3.10 -10.88 35.55
N LYS A 22 -2.12 -10.24 36.20
CA LYS A 22 -0.69 -10.55 36.04
C LYS A 22 -0.33 -11.90 36.68
N ARG A 23 -0.98 -12.27 37.79
CA ARG A 23 -0.83 -13.59 38.44
C ARG A 23 -1.34 -14.70 37.53
N LYS A 24 -2.53 -14.53 36.92
CA LYS A 24 -3.07 -15.49 35.94
C LYS A 24 -2.13 -15.65 34.74
N GLN A 25 -1.61 -14.55 34.20
CA GLN A 25 -0.67 -14.59 33.07
C GLN A 25 0.64 -15.30 33.43
N TYR A 26 1.14 -15.13 34.65
CA TYR A 26 2.33 -15.81 35.13
C TYR A 26 2.18 -17.33 35.15
N TYR A 27 1.07 -17.85 35.70
CA TYR A 27 0.82 -19.29 35.71
C TYR A 27 0.54 -19.85 34.31
N ILE A 28 -0.12 -19.10 33.43
CA ILE A 28 -0.29 -19.46 32.01
C ILE A 28 1.08 -19.57 31.33
N ASN A 29 1.95 -18.57 31.49
CA ASN A 29 3.28 -18.57 30.89
C ASN A 29 4.20 -19.65 31.49
N LYS A 30 4.01 -20.01 32.76
CA LYS A 30 4.74 -21.09 33.43
C LYS A 30 4.27 -22.46 32.93
N ALA A 31 2.97 -22.64 32.70
CA ALA A 31 2.42 -23.87 32.12
C ALA A 31 2.80 -24.04 30.63
N ILE A 32 2.81 -22.95 29.84
CA ILE A 32 3.23 -22.98 28.42
C ILE A 32 4.71 -23.36 28.27
N ARG A 33 5.58 -22.88 29.18
CA ARG A 33 7.01 -23.22 29.13
C ARG A 33 7.33 -24.65 29.56
N ASN A 34 6.46 -25.26 30.38
CA ASN A 34 6.67 -26.58 30.96
C ASN A 34 5.79 -27.67 30.31
N SER A 35 5.11 -27.37 29.19
CA SER A 35 4.32 -28.36 28.46
C SER A 35 4.67 -28.32 26.97
N ASP A 36 4.70 -29.49 26.32
CA ASP A 36 4.84 -29.63 24.86
C ASP A 36 3.61 -29.09 24.08
N LEU A 37 2.70 -28.41 24.77
CA LEU A 37 1.58 -27.69 24.19
C LEU A 37 2.12 -26.39 23.57
N ILE A 38 2.75 -26.52 22.39
CA ILE A 38 3.07 -25.38 21.52
C ILE A 38 1.79 -24.54 21.42
N PRO A 39 1.81 -23.26 21.85
CA PRO A 39 0.65 -22.41 21.76
C PRO A 39 0.13 -22.41 20.33
N ARG A 40 -1.08 -22.94 20.10
CA ARG A 40 -1.69 -22.92 18.77
C ARG A 40 -1.71 -21.48 18.29
N ALA A 41 -1.08 -21.26 17.15
CA ALA A 41 -0.94 -19.96 16.54
C ALA A 41 -2.31 -19.27 16.41
N LYS A 42 -2.49 -18.14 17.10
CA LYS A 42 -3.72 -17.35 17.01
C LYS A 42 -3.68 -16.51 15.74
N GLY A 43 -4.26 -17.05 14.66
CA GLY A 43 -4.48 -16.35 13.39
C GLY A 43 -3.50 -16.69 12.28
N ARG A 44 -3.90 -16.38 11.04
CA ARG A 44 -3.26 -16.84 9.80
C ARG A 44 -1.76 -16.52 9.71
N LYS A 45 -1.35 -15.32 10.13
CA LYS A 45 0.07 -14.90 10.13
C LYS A 45 0.91 -15.64 11.17
N SER A 46 0.34 -15.94 12.33
CA SER A 46 1.05 -16.72 13.35
C SER A 46 1.18 -18.19 12.93
N LEU A 47 0.19 -18.71 12.19
CA LEU A 47 0.18 -20.09 11.73
C LEU A 47 1.21 -20.29 10.62
N GLN A 48 1.28 -19.36 9.66
CA GLN A 48 2.33 -19.36 8.65
C GLN A 48 3.75 -19.31 9.25
N ARG A 49 3.96 -18.54 10.33
CA ARG A 49 5.26 -18.49 11.00
C ARG A 49 5.63 -19.84 11.62
N LEU A 50 4.67 -20.50 12.25
CA LEU A 50 4.89 -21.83 12.83
C LEU A 50 5.19 -22.87 11.75
N GLU A 51 4.43 -22.85 10.65
CA GLU A 51 4.66 -23.74 9.49
C GLU A 51 6.03 -23.51 8.88
N ASN A 52 6.43 -22.26 8.66
CA ASN A 52 7.77 -21.93 8.15
C ASN A 52 8.88 -22.43 9.10
N THR A 53 8.72 -22.26 10.42
CA THR A 53 9.71 -22.77 11.39
C THR A 53 9.81 -24.28 11.35
N ARG A 54 8.68 -25.01 11.26
CA ARG A 54 8.71 -26.47 11.12
C ARG A 54 9.38 -26.91 9.83
N TYR A 55 9.07 -26.24 8.72
CA TYR A 55 9.67 -26.51 7.42
C TYR A 55 11.20 -26.34 7.44
N LEU A 56 11.69 -25.24 8.01
CA LEU A 56 13.15 -25.02 8.16
C LEU A 56 13.82 -26.08 9.03
N MET A 57 13.16 -26.51 10.11
CA MET A 57 13.68 -27.55 11.00
C MET A 57 13.76 -28.91 10.28
N THR A 58 12.77 -29.25 9.44
CA THR A 58 12.78 -30.46 8.62
C THR A 58 13.88 -30.44 7.55
N LEU A 59 14.18 -29.29 6.94
CA LEU A 59 15.30 -29.15 5.99
C LEU A 59 16.65 -29.37 6.67
N LEU A 60 16.82 -28.85 7.90
CA LEU A 60 18.01 -29.06 8.71
C LEU A 60 18.17 -30.53 9.13
N GLU A 61 17.07 -31.20 9.50
CA GLU A 61 17.08 -32.62 9.85
C GLU A 61 17.43 -33.53 8.65
N GLN A 62 17.20 -33.09 7.42
CA GLN A 62 17.60 -33.81 6.20
C GLN A 62 19.10 -33.69 5.89
N ASP A 63 19.78 -32.66 6.39
CA ASP A 63 21.21 -32.40 6.15
C ASP A 63 22.12 -33.20 7.12
N ASP A 64 21.59 -33.59 8.29
CA ASP A 64 22.33 -34.35 9.33
C ASP A 64 22.30 -35.88 9.13
N CYS A 65 21.49 -36.41 8.20
CA CYS A 65 21.55 -37.83 7.81
C CYS A 65 22.60 -38.04 6.73
N GLY A 66 23.87 -38.16 7.15
CA GLY A 66 24.95 -38.63 6.30
C GLY A 66 24.63 -39.98 5.66
N SER A 67 24.35 -39.96 4.35
CA SER A 67 24.55 -41.10 3.47
C SER A 67 25.51 -40.65 2.38
N ASP A 68 26.76 -41.03 2.59
CA ASP A 68 27.81 -41.16 1.58
C ASP A 68 27.24 -41.94 0.39
N GLU A 69 26.86 -41.28 -0.69
CA GLU A 69 26.77 -41.80 -2.06
C GLU A 69 26.44 -40.65 -3.03
N GLY A 70 27.45 -40.20 -3.78
CA GLY A 70 27.28 -39.46 -5.02
C GLY A 70 26.85 -37.99 -4.89
N GLU A 71 27.84 -37.10 -4.90
CA GLU A 71 27.71 -35.65 -5.12
C GLU A 71 27.08 -35.36 -6.50
N LEU A 72 25.78 -35.60 -6.65
CA LEU A 72 24.94 -34.90 -7.60
C LEU A 72 24.56 -33.59 -6.92
N THR A 73 25.48 -32.63 -7.00
CA THR A 73 25.15 -31.22 -6.81
C THR A 73 24.03 -30.91 -7.82
N HIS A 74 22.79 -30.97 -7.35
CA HIS A 74 21.68 -30.33 -8.04
C HIS A 74 22.00 -28.84 -8.01
N SER A 75 22.76 -28.38 -9.01
CA SER A 75 23.08 -26.98 -9.18
C SER A 75 21.78 -26.22 -9.07
N ALA A 76 21.67 -25.36 -8.06
CA ALA A 76 20.49 -24.55 -7.87
C ALA A 76 20.17 -23.86 -9.20
N THR A 77 18.90 -23.88 -9.60
CA THR A 77 18.47 -23.20 -10.84
C THR A 77 19.04 -21.78 -10.80
N PRO A 78 19.78 -21.36 -11.84
CA PRO A 78 20.46 -20.07 -11.81
C PRO A 78 19.45 -18.98 -11.46
N SER A 79 19.82 -18.12 -10.53
CA SER A 79 18.98 -16.97 -10.18
C SER A 79 18.71 -16.14 -11.43
N ILE A 80 17.58 -15.42 -11.47
CA ILE A 80 17.24 -14.51 -12.58
C ILE A 80 18.42 -13.56 -12.86
N PHE A 81 19.16 -13.15 -11.83
CA PHE A 81 20.37 -12.34 -11.98
C PHE A 81 21.54 -13.11 -12.62
N THR A 82 21.72 -14.38 -12.27
CA THR A 82 22.74 -15.26 -12.88
C THR A 82 22.43 -15.49 -14.36
N GLU A 83 21.17 -15.73 -14.71
CA GLU A 83 20.73 -15.88 -16.09
C GLU A 83 20.90 -14.58 -16.90
N ALA A 84 20.54 -13.44 -16.31
CA ALA A 84 20.69 -12.13 -16.96
C ALA A 84 22.16 -11.76 -17.21
N CYS A 85 23.07 -12.06 -16.28
CA CYS A 85 24.50 -11.80 -16.44
C CYS A 85 25.19 -12.77 -17.42
N ASN A 86 24.61 -13.96 -17.63
CA ASN A 86 25.12 -14.94 -18.60
C ASN A 86 24.50 -14.77 -19.99
N ASN A 87 23.51 -13.89 -20.14
CA ASN A 87 22.87 -13.64 -21.41
C ASN A 87 23.75 -12.71 -22.27
N GLU A 88 24.34 -13.27 -23.33
CA GLU A 88 25.24 -12.55 -24.24
C GLU A 88 24.60 -11.26 -24.79
N THR A 89 23.32 -11.30 -25.17
CA THR A 89 22.62 -10.15 -25.72
C THR A 89 22.45 -9.02 -24.68
N TYR A 90 22.12 -9.34 -23.42
CA TYR A 90 22.01 -8.32 -22.37
C TYR A 90 23.35 -7.73 -22.01
N VAL A 91 24.40 -8.57 -21.94
CA VAL A 91 25.77 -8.13 -21.66
C VAL A 91 26.28 -7.24 -22.79
N GLU A 92 26.01 -7.55 -24.05
CA GLU A 92 26.36 -6.71 -25.21
C GLU A 92 25.67 -5.33 -25.15
N ILE A 93 24.36 -5.29 -24.92
CA ILE A 93 23.62 -4.03 -24.79
C ILE A 93 24.13 -3.20 -23.61
N TRP A 94 24.43 -3.86 -22.49
CA TRP A 94 24.99 -3.21 -21.31
C TRP A 94 26.37 -2.62 -21.59
N ASN A 95 27.25 -3.38 -22.25
CA ASN A 95 28.57 -2.92 -22.64
C ASN A 95 28.51 -1.75 -23.64
N ASP A 96 27.62 -1.82 -24.64
CA ASP A 96 27.40 -0.71 -25.57
C ASP A 96 26.95 0.56 -24.83
N PHE A 97 26.04 0.44 -23.85
CA PHE A 97 25.62 1.57 -23.04
C PHE A 97 26.75 2.13 -22.16
N MET A 98 27.50 1.27 -21.48
CA MET A 98 28.58 1.67 -20.58
C MET A 98 29.76 2.32 -21.31
N ASN A 99 30.00 1.96 -22.57
CA ASN A 99 31.07 2.52 -23.40
C ASN A 99 30.70 3.85 -24.09
N ARG A 100 29.46 4.34 -23.95
CA ARG A 100 29.04 5.64 -24.47
C ARG A 100 29.50 6.79 -23.57
N SER A 101 29.58 7.99 -24.15
CA SER A 101 29.81 9.21 -23.37
C SER A 101 28.64 9.50 -22.42
N GLY A 102 28.87 10.24 -21.32
CA GLY A 102 27.81 10.54 -20.34
C GLY A 102 26.60 11.27 -20.96
N GLU A 103 26.83 12.19 -21.89
CA GLU A 103 25.76 12.90 -22.61
C GLU A 103 24.95 11.95 -23.53
N GLU A 104 25.59 10.93 -24.08
CA GLU A 104 24.92 9.89 -24.87
C GLU A 104 24.10 8.94 -24.01
N GLN A 105 24.62 8.57 -22.85
CA GLN A 105 23.87 7.77 -21.88
C GLN A 105 22.59 8.49 -21.45
N GLU A 106 22.67 9.79 -21.16
CA GLU A 106 21.51 10.60 -20.79
C GLU A 106 20.47 10.65 -21.93
N ARG A 107 20.91 10.84 -23.18
CA ARG A 107 20.02 10.78 -24.36
C ARG A 107 19.33 9.43 -24.51
N VAL A 108 20.04 8.33 -24.30
CA VAL A 108 19.47 6.97 -24.39
C VAL A 108 18.45 6.74 -23.27
N LEU A 109 18.74 7.17 -22.04
CA LEU A 109 17.81 7.05 -20.91
C LEU A 109 16.52 7.85 -21.14
N LEU A 110 16.62 9.10 -21.61
CA LEU A 110 15.46 9.93 -21.95
C LEU A 110 14.59 9.29 -23.02
N TYR A 111 15.20 8.75 -24.08
CA TYR A 111 14.48 8.03 -25.14
C TYR A 111 13.74 6.80 -24.60
N LEU A 112 14.39 5.99 -23.76
CA LEU A 112 13.78 4.81 -23.15
C LEU A 112 12.62 5.18 -22.21
N GLU A 113 12.74 6.27 -21.46
CA GLU A 113 11.67 6.79 -20.61
C GLU A 113 10.46 7.23 -21.45
N GLU A 114 10.68 7.96 -22.54
CA GLU A 114 9.61 8.35 -23.46
C GLU A 114 8.92 7.14 -24.10
N GLU A 115 9.68 6.15 -24.57
CA GLU A 115 9.14 4.91 -25.14
C GLU A 115 8.35 4.10 -24.11
N ALA A 116 8.81 4.03 -22.86
CA ALA A 116 8.08 3.39 -21.77
C ALA A 116 6.73 4.09 -21.51
N ARG A 117 6.72 5.42 -21.51
CA ARG A 117 5.49 6.23 -21.37
C ARG A 117 4.51 6.00 -22.54
N LYS A 118 5.01 5.88 -23.78
CA LYS A 118 4.18 5.55 -24.95
C LYS A 118 3.60 4.13 -24.87
N LYS A 119 4.39 3.13 -24.44
CA LYS A 119 3.92 1.75 -24.22
C LYS A 119 2.87 1.67 -23.10
N HIS A 120 3.02 2.46 -22.04
CA HIS A 120 2.03 2.56 -20.97
C HIS A 120 0.71 3.19 -21.46
N ARG A 121 0.77 4.21 -22.32
CA ARG A 121 -0.41 4.80 -22.98
C ARG A 121 -1.14 3.81 -23.90
N ARG A 122 -0.42 2.88 -24.55
CA ARG A 122 -1.01 1.81 -25.38
C ARG A 122 -1.64 0.66 -24.58
N LYS A 123 -1.20 0.44 -23.32
CA LYS A 123 -1.73 -0.63 -22.44
C LYS A 123 -2.86 -0.17 -21.51
N LEU A 124 -2.98 1.14 -21.29
CA LEU A 124 -4.23 1.71 -20.77
C LEU A 124 -5.29 1.58 -21.87
N PRO A 125 -6.56 1.25 -21.55
CA PRO A 125 -7.61 1.35 -22.55
C PRO A 125 -7.62 2.80 -23.03
N VAL A 126 -7.25 3.00 -24.29
CA VAL A 126 -7.44 4.26 -25.01
C VAL A 126 -8.96 4.45 -25.05
N LYS A 127 -9.49 5.11 -24.03
CA LYS A 127 -10.88 5.53 -24.00
C LYS A 127 -10.96 6.66 -25.02
N ASN A 128 -11.29 6.26 -26.26
CA ASN A 128 -11.57 7.09 -27.43
C ASN A 128 -11.72 8.58 -27.10
N GLU A 129 -10.70 9.37 -27.40
CA GLU A 129 -10.81 10.84 -27.37
C GLU A 129 -11.83 11.36 -28.42
N ASP A 130 -12.25 10.50 -29.35
CA ASP A 130 -13.27 10.83 -30.37
C ASP A 130 -14.71 10.59 -29.91
N LYS A 131 -14.95 9.97 -28.75
CA LYS A 131 -16.31 9.83 -28.16
C LYS A 131 -16.78 11.05 -27.35
N TRP A 132 -15.91 12.04 -27.13
CA TRP A 132 -16.26 13.25 -26.37
C TRP A 132 -17.32 14.13 -27.05
N LYS A 133 -17.65 13.83 -28.31
CA LYS A 133 -18.73 14.50 -29.04
C LYS A 133 -20.14 13.98 -28.71
N GLU A 134 -20.25 12.89 -27.97
CA GLU A 134 -21.52 12.36 -27.46
C GLU A 134 -21.36 12.05 -25.97
N LEU A 135 -21.61 13.05 -25.13
CA LEU A 135 -21.54 13.00 -23.67
C LEU A 135 -22.34 11.81 -23.10
N PRO A 136 -21.72 10.76 -22.54
CA PRO A 136 -22.38 10.01 -21.49
C PRO A 136 -22.27 10.89 -20.26
N ALA A 137 -23.36 11.58 -19.90
CA ALA A 137 -23.48 12.11 -18.56
C ALA A 137 -23.23 10.93 -17.61
N TYR A 138 -22.09 10.98 -16.93
CA TYR A 138 -21.63 9.84 -16.17
C TYR A 138 -22.59 9.61 -15.02
N THR A 139 -23.06 8.37 -14.89
CA THR A 139 -24.00 8.06 -13.81
C THR A 139 -23.32 8.35 -12.46
N PRO A 140 -24.06 8.79 -11.42
CA PRO A 140 -23.48 9.07 -10.11
C PRO A 140 -22.69 7.89 -9.52
N GLN A 141 -23.12 6.66 -9.82
CA GLN A 141 -22.42 5.44 -9.44
C GLN A 141 -21.05 5.30 -10.14
N GLU A 142 -20.95 5.61 -11.43
CA GLU A 142 -19.68 5.61 -12.15
C GLU A 142 -18.72 6.68 -11.62
N CYS A 143 -19.22 7.90 -11.35
CA CYS A 143 -18.45 8.96 -10.71
C CYS A 143 -17.91 8.50 -9.34
N PHE A 144 -18.75 7.86 -8.53
CA PHE A 144 -18.32 7.33 -7.25
C PHE A 144 -17.27 6.23 -7.40
N GLN A 145 -17.41 5.34 -8.40
CA GLN A 145 -16.43 4.26 -8.64
C GLN A 145 -15.04 4.79 -9.05
N ARG A 146 -14.93 5.99 -9.63
CA ARG A 146 -13.63 6.66 -9.92
C ARG A 146 -12.85 6.97 -8.65
N ILE A 147 -13.56 7.28 -7.57
CA ILE A 147 -12.92 7.53 -6.28
C ILE A 147 -12.15 6.27 -5.87
N SER A 148 -10.90 6.46 -5.46
CA SER A 148 -10.03 5.37 -5.05
C SER A 148 -10.69 4.52 -3.96
N ARG A 149 -10.44 3.19 -4.01
CA ARG A 149 -11.06 2.23 -3.08
C ARG A 149 -10.88 2.61 -1.61
N ARG A 150 -9.73 3.20 -1.27
CA ARG A 150 -9.40 3.65 0.09
C ARG A 150 -10.27 4.84 0.50
N LEU A 151 -10.38 5.85 -0.36
CA LEU A 151 -11.21 7.03 -0.10
C LEU A 151 -12.69 6.66 0.03
N ARG A 152 -13.21 5.81 -0.86
CA ARG A 152 -14.58 5.30 -0.75
C ARG A 152 -14.87 4.59 0.56
N ALA A 153 -13.92 3.78 1.04
CA ALA A 153 -14.07 3.12 2.33
C ALA A 153 -14.10 4.11 3.50
N THR A 154 -13.33 5.20 3.43
CA THR A 154 -13.38 6.29 4.41
C THR A 154 -14.72 7.03 4.34
N LEU A 155 -15.19 7.37 3.14
CA LEU A 155 -16.47 8.08 2.96
C LEU A 155 -17.66 7.26 3.47
N LYS A 156 -17.68 5.94 3.25
CA LYS A 156 -18.76 5.06 3.72
C LYS A 156 -18.75 4.77 5.22
N ARG A 157 -17.62 4.93 5.89
CA ARG A 157 -17.46 4.56 7.31
C ARG A 157 -17.41 5.76 8.24
N GLY A 158 -17.03 6.93 7.73
CA GLY A 158 -16.85 8.15 8.51
C GLY A 158 -18.16 8.92 8.66
N ARG A 159 -18.37 9.53 9.82
CA ARG A 159 -19.29 10.68 9.90
C ARG A 159 -18.61 11.84 9.18
N ILE A 160 -18.99 12.07 7.94
CA ILE A 160 -18.46 13.18 7.14
C ILE A 160 -19.15 14.46 7.61
N PRO A 161 -18.41 15.54 7.92
CA PRO A 161 -18.98 16.87 8.11
C PRO A 161 -19.55 17.33 6.75
N MET A 162 -20.86 17.12 6.55
CA MET A 162 -21.47 17.32 5.23
C MET A 162 -21.34 18.76 4.73
N GLY A 163 -21.55 19.76 5.60
CA GLY A 163 -21.39 21.17 5.22
C GLY A 163 -19.96 21.53 4.77
N THR A 164 -18.92 20.85 5.26
CA THR A 164 -17.56 21.06 4.75
C THR A 164 -17.38 20.44 3.37
N LEU A 165 -18.00 19.28 3.13
CA LEU A 165 -17.95 18.63 1.83
C LEU A 165 -18.69 19.46 0.76
N GLU A 166 -19.91 19.92 1.07
CA GLU A 166 -20.74 20.77 0.22
C GLU A 166 -20.03 22.08 -0.15
N GLY A 167 -19.46 22.79 0.83
CA GLY A 167 -18.76 24.04 0.56
C GLY A 167 -17.55 23.86 -0.39
N LEU A 168 -16.75 22.81 -0.20
CA LEU A 168 -15.64 22.51 -1.10
C LEU A 168 -16.14 22.10 -2.51
N GLU A 169 -17.28 21.41 -2.57
CA GLU A 169 -17.90 20.98 -3.82
C GLU A 169 -18.42 22.17 -4.64
N GLU A 170 -19.13 23.09 -3.99
CA GLU A 170 -19.62 24.33 -4.58
C GLU A 170 -18.48 25.23 -5.08
N GLU A 171 -17.40 25.37 -4.30
CA GLU A 171 -16.24 26.16 -4.72
C GLU A 171 -15.61 25.62 -6.01
N LEU A 172 -15.43 24.30 -6.11
CA LEU A 172 -14.88 23.66 -7.31
C LEU A 172 -15.82 23.83 -8.51
N LEU A 173 -17.12 23.63 -8.31
CA LEU A 173 -18.13 23.83 -9.36
C LEU A 173 -18.12 25.27 -9.86
N ALA A 174 -18.19 26.25 -8.96
CA ALA A 174 -18.20 27.65 -9.31
C ALA A 174 -16.93 28.06 -10.08
N PHE A 175 -15.77 27.59 -9.61
CA PHE A 175 -14.49 27.89 -10.25
C PHE A 175 -14.37 27.30 -11.66
N PHE A 176 -14.57 25.98 -11.80
CA PHE A 176 -14.35 25.31 -13.09
C PHE A 176 -15.47 25.56 -14.11
N SER A 177 -16.66 25.97 -13.66
CA SER A 177 -17.74 26.41 -14.57
C SER A 177 -17.40 27.72 -15.29
N VAL A 178 -16.64 28.62 -14.66
CA VAL A 178 -16.22 29.89 -15.26
C VAL A 178 -14.89 29.73 -16.00
N THR A 179 -13.91 29.05 -15.39
CA THR A 179 -12.54 28.95 -15.91
C THR A 179 -12.05 27.51 -15.99
N PRO A 180 -12.53 26.71 -16.95
CA PRO A 180 -12.25 25.27 -17.02
C PRO A 180 -10.77 24.92 -17.22
N HIS A 181 -9.95 25.82 -17.77
CA HIS A 181 -8.51 25.60 -18.03
C HIS A 181 -7.59 26.10 -16.91
N SER A 182 -8.15 26.79 -15.91
CA SER A 182 -7.37 27.39 -14.83
C SER A 182 -7.04 26.36 -13.74
N VAL A 183 -6.07 26.68 -12.90
CA VAL A 183 -5.67 25.84 -11.77
C VAL A 183 -6.26 26.45 -10.50
N TYR A 184 -7.11 25.70 -9.81
CA TYR A 184 -7.59 26.08 -8.49
C TYR A 184 -6.49 25.80 -7.46
N THR A 185 -6.17 26.80 -6.64
CA THR A 185 -5.15 26.68 -5.60
C THR A 185 -5.70 27.12 -4.26
N ALA A 186 -5.64 26.25 -3.26
CA ALA A 186 -6.08 26.53 -1.90
C ALA A 186 -5.00 26.13 -0.89
N LEU A 187 -4.79 26.97 0.13
CA LEU A 187 -3.98 26.60 1.29
C LEU A 187 -4.88 25.89 2.29
N MET A 188 -4.51 24.66 2.66
CA MET A 188 -5.33 23.82 3.52
C MET A 188 -4.46 23.12 4.54
N ASP A 189 -4.55 23.53 5.80
CA ASP A 189 -3.76 22.94 6.89
C ASP A 189 -4.39 21.65 7.42
N ASN A 190 -5.72 21.51 7.31
CA ASN A 190 -6.44 20.32 7.74
C ASN A 190 -6.26 19.14 6.76
N SER A 191 -5.69 18.04 7.25
CA SER A 191 -5.47 16.82 6.45
C SER A 191 -6.75 16.13 6.02
N PHE A 192 -7.83 16.27 6.79
CA PHE A 192 -9.11 15.67 6.49
C PHE A 192 -9.83 16.43 5.37
N GLU A 193 -9.83 17.77 5.39
CA GLU A 193 -10.38 18.57 4.28
C GLU A 193 -9.60 18.33 2.98
N ARG A 194 -8.27 18.22 3.04
CA ARG A 194 -7.46 17.81 1.87
C ARG A 194 -7.88 16.45 1.33
N LEU A 195 -8.24 15.51 2.20
CA LEU A 195 -8.74 14.19 1.82
C LEU A 195 -10.10 14.29 1.11
N LEU A 196 -11.03 15.11 1.64
CA LEU A 196 -12.35 15.35 1.04
C LEU A 196 -12.21 16.01 -0.32
N LEU A 197 -11.39 17.07 -0.43
CA LEU A 197 -11.12 17.74 -1.70
C LEU A 197 -10.56 16.76 -2.74
N HIS A 198 -9.65 15.87 -2.33
CA HIS A 198 -9.11 14.86 -3.23
C HIS A 198 -10.17 13.86 -3.70
N ALA A 199 -11.13 13.51 -2.85
CA ALA A 199 -12.25 12.65 -3.21
C ALA A 199 -13.21 13.35 -4.19
N LEU A 200 -13.55 14.62 -3.94
CA LEU A 200 -14.36 15.46 -4.83
C LEU A 200 -13.72 15.59 -6.21
N CYS A 201 -12.42 15.86 -6.26
CA CYS A 201 -11.69 15.94 -7.52
C CYS A 201 -11.80 14.63 -8.31
N GLN A 202 -11.63 13.47 -7.66
CA GLN A 202 -11.77 12.18 -8.33
C GLN A 202 -13.21 11.92 -8.81
N TYR A 203 -14.21 12.38 -8.06
CA TYR A 203 -15.62 12.27 -8.42
C TYR A 203 -15.95 13.09 -9.67
N MET A 204 -15.51 14.36 -9.68
CA MET A 204 -15.67 15.33 -10.78
C MET A 204 -14.68 15.13 -11.95
N ASP A 205 -13.89 14.07 -11.91
CA ASP A 205 -12.89 13.73 -12.94
C ASP A 205 -11.76 14.77 -13.11
N LEU A 206 -11.48 15.55 -12.05
CA LEU A 206 -10.39 16.52 -11.93
C LEU A 206 -9.10 15.87 -11.41
N VAL A 207 -7.96 16.52 -11.68
CA VAL A 207 -6.65 16.14 -11.17
C VAL A 207 -6.32 17.00 -9.96
N SER A 208 -5.88 16.39 -8.87
CA SER A 208 -5.45 17.13 -7.67
C SER A 208 -4.11 16.64 -7.14
N ALA A 209 -3.33 17.61 -6.65
CA ALA A 209 -2.00 17.41 -6.08
C ALA A 209 -1.85 18.25 -4.80
N SER A 210 -1.15 17.71 -3.81
CA SER A 210 -0.76 18.44 -2.60
C SER A 210 0.74 18.71 -2.60
N SER A 211 1.15 19.93 -2.28
CA SER A 211 2.55 20.34 -2.18
C SER A 211 2.77 21.18 -0.92
N ASP A 212 3.97 21.16 -0.35
CA ASP A 212 4.36 22.07 0.73
C ASP A 212 4.89 23.38 0.14
N ILE A 213 4.38 24.52 0.63
CA ILE A 213 4.86 25.86 0.30
C ILE A 213 5.00 26.62 1.60
N GLU A 214 6.23 27.06 1.93
CA GLU A 214 6.53 27.85 3.13
C GLU A 214 6.02 27.21 4.45
N GLY A 215 6.07 25.88 4.53
CA GLY A 215 5.60 25.12 5.70
C GLY A 215 4.07 24.97 5.78
N LYS A 216 3.31 25.51 4.82
CA LYS A 216 1.86 25.30 4.67
C LYS A 216 1.56 24.33 3.55
N ARG A 217 0.51 23.53 3.72
CA ARG A 217 0.08 22.56 2.71
C ARG A 217 -0.80 23.28 1.68
N GLN A 218 -0.38 23.29 0.43
CA GLN A 218 -1.18 23.79 -0.70
C GLN A 218 -1.80 22.61 -1.45
N MET A 219 -3.06 22.76 -1.84
CA MET A 219 -3.75 21.92 -2.80
C MET A 219 -3.82 22.64 -4.14
N LYS A 220 -3.47 21.92 -5.21
CA LYS A 220 -3.64 22.36 -6.59
C LYS A 220 -4.59 21.41 -7.30
N VAL A 221 -5.60 21.95 -7.95
CA VAL A 221 -6.59 21.20 -8.72
C VAL A 221 -6.62 21.73 -10.14
N SER A 222 -6.57 20.84 -11.12
CA SER A 222 -6.65 21.18 -12.53
C SER A 222 -7.62 20.26 -13.26
N ASN A 223 -8.28 20.82 -14.27
CA ASN A 223 -9.06 20.03 -15.19
C ASN A 223 -8.14 19.43 -16.26
N LYS A 224 -8.29 18.13 -16.52
CA LYS A 224 -7.57 17.44 -17.59
C LYS A 224 -8.24 17.62 -18.95
N HIS A 225 -9.49 18.08 -18.97
CA HIS A 225 -10.31 18.24 -20.16
C HIS A 225 -10.40 19.71 -20.58
N ARG A 226 -10.76 19.95 -21.85
CA ARG A 226 -10.97 21.31 -22.39
C ARG A 226 -12.25 21.97 -21.88
N VAL A 227 -13.21 21.16 -21.44
CA VAL A 227 -14.51 21.61 -20.92
C VAL A 227 -14.69 20.96 -19.56
N PHE A 228 -15.24 21.71 -18.61
CA PHE A 228 -15.67 21.16 -17.33
C PHE A 228 -17.10 20.65 -17.46
N LEU A 229 -17.33 19.41 -17.05
CA LEU A 229 -18.64 18.78 -17.07
C LEU A 229 -18.99 18.42 -15.62
N PRO A 230 -19.92 19.15 -14.99
CA PRO A 230 -20.34 18.81 -13.65
C PRO A 230 -21.02 17.43 -13.62
N PRO A 231 -20.87 16.65 -12.54
CA PRO A 231 -21.66 15.44 -12.34
C PRO A 231 -23.16 15.73 -12.32
N GLU A 232 -23.99 14.77 -12.72
CA GLU A 232 -25.46 14.90 -12.65
C GLU A 232 -25.98 15.01 -11.21
N LEU A 233 -25.29 14.35 -10.27
CA LEU A 233 -25.59 14.37 -8.85
C LEU A 233 -24.31 14.70 -8.10
N LEU A 234 -24.40 15.56 -7.08
CA LEU A 234 -23.26 15.93 -6.26
C LEU A 234 -22.81 14.77 -5.38
N LEU A 235 -21.53 14.79 -4.97
CA LEU A 235 -20.99 13.77 -4.09
C LEU A 235 -21.64 13.85 -2.71
N SER A 236 -21.91 15.06 -2.20
CA SER A 236 -22.67 15.27 -0.95
C SER A 236 -24.01 14.54 -1.00
N ASP A 237 -24.86 14.87 -1.98
CA ASP A 237 -26.18 14.29 -2.18
C ASP A 237 -26.14 12.78 -2.37
N TYR A 238 -25.16 12.28 -3.14
CA TYR A 238 -24.98 10.86 -3.37
C TYR A 238 -24.62 10.10 -2.09
N LEU A 239 -23.85 10.71 -1.19
CA LEU A 239 -23.48 10.12 0.09
C LEU A 239 -24.65 10.16 1.08
N GLU A 240 -25.47 11.21 1.09
CA GLU A 240 -26.70 11.27 1.89
C GLU A 240 -27.69 10.18 1.50
N GLN A 241 -27.87 9.92 0.19
CA GLN A 241 -28.72 8.83 -0.28
C GLN A 241 -28.24 7.43 0.13
N MET A 242 -26.96 7.28 0.50
CA MET A 242 -26.37 6.01 0.93
C MET A 242 -26.30 5.85 2.46
N SER A 243 -26.60 6.89 3.25
CA SER A 243 -26.53 6.87 4.72
C SER A 243 -27.82 6.37 5.35
#